data_AF-A0A7C2XME3-F1
#
_entry.id   AF-A0A7C2XME3-F1
#
_cell.length_a   1.000
_cell.length_b   1.000
_cell.length_c   1.000
_cell.angle_alpha   90.00
_cell.angle_beta   90.00
_cell.angle_gamma   90.00
#
_symmetry.space_group_name_H-M   'P 1'
#
loop_
_entity.id
_entity.type
_entity.pdbx_description
1 polymer ?
#
loop_
_entity_poly.entity_id
_entity_poly.type
_entity_poly.pdbx_seq_one_letter_code
_entity_poly.pdbx_strand_id
1 'polypeptide(L)'
;MKALKVISILVVMALMLTGVAAFRAPARAQTDSPSAEGSIIIYSPELGEVGPGAPLANETDLAMQGTGWAAEGISAFKTFKPYGWGTLTRKYAASEAWVHAPLVATSYLNGVAQKLRYVEFCAKSSNGVSTKPITLDVWNNTGKTSSDAIAWPADNAYHCIGKTYATPAFHQSVGISVKLHFANGTDTITLYKAWARMGP
;
A
#
# COMPACT_ATOMS: atom_id res chain seq x y z
N MET A 1 3.04 53.75 -18.78
CA MET A 1 3.51 52.44 -18.26
C MET A 1 2.91 52.01 -16.93
N LYS A 2 2.67 52.91 -15.94
CA LYS A 2 2.10 52.50 -14.63
C LYS A 2 0.66 51.98 -14.71
N ALA A 3 -0.18 52.55 -15.57
CA ALA A 3 -1.59 52.12 -15.73
C ALA A 3 -1.76 50.69 -16.27
N LEU A 4 -0.87 50.24 -17.15
CA LEU A 4 -0.95 48.90 -17.76
C LEU A 4 -0.68 47.78 -16.75
N LYS A 5 0.20 48.02 -15.77
CA LYS A 5 0.48 47.07 -14.67
C LYS A 5 -0.71 46.91 -13.72
N VAL A 6 -1.47 47.99 -13.49
CA VAL A 6 -2.65 47.93 -12.60
C VAL A 6 -3.77 47.13 -13.25
N ILE A 7 -3.97 47.30 -14.56
CA ILE A 7 -5.00 46.56 -15.31
C ILE A 7 -4.69 45.07 -15.36
N SER A 8 -3.43 44.66 -15.58
CA SER A 8 -3.10 43.22 -15.62
C SER A 8 -3.30 42.53 -14.26
N ILE A 9 -3.04 43.23 -13.15
CA ILE A 9 -3.26 42.70 -11.79
C ILE A 9 -4.76 42.52 -11.53
N LEU A 10 -5.59 43.49 -11.94
CA LEU A 10 -7.05 43.40 -11.77
C LEU A 10 -7.66 42.27 -12.60
N VAL A 11 -7.18 42.03 -13.82
CA VAL A 11 -7.66 40.92 -14.67
C VAL A 11 -7.26 39.56 -14.08
N VAL A 12 -6.04 39.41 -13.57
CA VAL A 12 -5.60 38.16 -12.94
C VAL A 12 -6.38 37.90 -11.63
N MET A 13 -6.63 38.94 -10.81
CA MET A 13 -7.49 38.79 -9.64
C MET A 13 -8.92 38.39 -10.01
N ALA A 14 -9.50 39.01 -11.05
CA ALA A 14 -10.85 38.68 -11.49
C ALA A 14 -10.97 37.22 -12.01
N LEU A 15 -9.93 36.71 -12.70
CA LEU A 15 -9.86 35.31 -13.12
C LEU A 15 -9.65 34.33 -11.96
N MET A 16 -8.92 34.73 -10.91
CA MET A 16 -8.80 33.90 -9.70
C MET A 16 -10.09 33.85 -8.89
N LEU A 17 -10.92 34.90 -8.95
CA LEU A 17 -12.21 34.96 -8.26
C LEU A 17 -13.33 34.16 -8.96
N THR A 18 -13.23 33.91 -10.26
CA THR A 18 -14.22 33.09 -11.00
C THR A 18 -13.88 31.60 -11.05
N GLY A 19 -12.67 31.20 -10.69
CA GLY A 19 -12.21 29.79 -10.73
C GLY A 19 -12.52 28.93 -9.50
N VAL A 20 -13.07 29.48 -8.42
CA VAL A 20 -13.16 28.78 -7.11
C VAL A 20 -14.56 28.18 -6.83
N ALA A 21 -15.55 28.40 -7.70
CA ALA A 21 -16.94 28.02 -7.43
C ALA A 21 -17.47 26.92 -8.36
N ALA A 22 -16.92 25.70 -8.33
CA ALA A 22 -17.64 24.49 -8.80
C ALA A 22 -17.03 23.10 -8.44
N PHE A 23 -16.07 22.98 -7.51
CA PHE A 23 -15.67 21.65 -7.02
C PHE A 23 -16.07 21.46 -5.56
N ARG A 24 -17.39 21.41 -5.31
CA ARG A 24 -17.90 20.74 -4.11
C ARG A 24 -18.04 19.26 -4.45
N ALA A 25 -17.05 18.47 -4.04
CA ALA A 25 -17.23 17.03 -3.94
C ALA A 25 -18.47 16.77 -3.07
N PRO A 26 -19.37 15.84 -3.46
CA PRO A 26 -20.54 15.53 -2.65
C PRO A 26 -20.09 15.11 -1.25
N ALA A 27 -20.71 15.73 -0.24
CA ALA A 27 -20.59 15.32 1.13
C ALA A 27 -21.27 13.94 1.30
N ARG A 28 -20.48 12.87 1.30
CA ARG A 28 -20.64 11.65 2.12
C ARG A 28 -19.64 10.58 1.69
N ALA A 29 -18.62 10.36 2.52
CA ALA A 29 -18.00 9.07 2.80
C ALA A 29 -16.94 9.25 3.90
N GLN A 30 -17.39 9.67 5.08
CA GLN A 30 -16.56 9.58 6.28
C GLN A 30 -17.49 9.29 7.43
N THR A 31 -17.69 8.01 7.70
CA THR A 31 -18.03 7.47 9.03
C THR A 31 -17.95 5.95 8.94
N ASP A 32 -16.77 5.44 8.58
CA ASP A 32 -16.42 4.08 9.02
C ASP A 32 -15.25 4.25 9.99
N SER A 33 -15.55 4.03 11.28
CA SER A 33 -14.53 3.74 12.28
C SER A 33 -13.69 2.55 11.81
N PRO A 34 -12.40 2.48 12.14
CA PRO A 34 -11.53 1.38 11.71
C PRO A 34 -12.18 0.03 12.11
N SER A 35 -12.28 -0.90 11.15
CA SER A 35 -12.81 -2.23 11.41
C SER A 35 -11.87 -3.01 12.32
N ALA A 36 -12.46 -3.82 13.19
CA ALA A 36 -11.77 -4.72 14.10
C ALA A 36 -10.78 -5.66 13.38
N GLU A 37 -9.74 -6.01 14.14
CA GLU A 37 -8.62 -6.87 13.79
C GLU A 37 -9.07 -8.18 13.12
N GLY A 38 -8.25 -8.66 12.18
CA GLY A 38 -8.27 -10.04 11.74
C GLY A 38 -6.87 -10.62 11.79
N SER A 39 -6.75 -11.93 11.56
CA SER A 39 -5.48 -12.63 11.68
C SER A 39 -4.54 -12.32 10.53
N ILE A 40 -3.25 -12.11 10.84
CA ILE A 40 -2.18 -12.23 9.85
C ILE A 40 -2.00 -13.71 9.50
N ILE A 41 -1.87 -14.00 8.20
CA ILE A 41 -1.53 -15.31 7.68
C ILE A 41 -0.17 -15.20 6.99
N ILE A 42 0.69 -16.20 7.20
CA ILE A 42 2.01 -16.28 6.57
C ILE A 42 2.07 -17.61 5.84
N TYR A 43 2.48 -17.60 4.57
CA TYR A 43 2.64 -18.82 3.80
C TYR A 43 3.69 -18.69 2.69
N SER A 44 4.27 -19.80 2.27
CA SER A 44 5.22 -19.89 1.15
C SER A 44 4.63 -20.68 -0.02
N PRO A 45 4.28 -20.03 -1.15
CA PRO A 45 3.86 -20.72 -2.37
C PRO A 45 4.92 -21.66 -2.92
N GLU A 46 6.21 -21.35 -2.72
CA GLU A 46 7.32 -22.18 -3.20
C GLU A 46 7.41 -23.51 -2.45
N LEU A 47 6.89 -23.57 -1.21
CA LEU A 47 6.85 -24.77 -0.38
C LEU A 47 5.52 -25.53 -0.49
N GLY A 48 4.65 -25.13 -1.42
CA GLY A 48 3.34 -25.74 -1.61
C GLY A 48 2.31 -25.39 -0.53
N GLU A 49 2.59 -24.38 0.30
CA GLU A 49 1.63 -23.89 1.29
C GLU A 49 0.50 -23.14 0.57
N VAL A 50 -0.74 -23.50 0.90
CA VAL A 50 -1.92 -22.92 0.27
C VAL A 50 -2.14 -21.52 0.84
N GLY A 51 -2.21 -20.52 -0.04
CA GLY A 51 -2.47 -19.14 0.33
C GLY A 51 -3.89 -18.88 0.84
N PRO A 52 -4.33 -17.60 0.90
CA PRO A 52 -5.73 -17.30 1.18
C PRO A 52 -6.58 -18.10 0.18
N GLY A 53 -7.59 -18.80 0.70
CA GLY A 53 -8.47 -19.63 -0.12
C GLY A 53 -9.00 -18.88 -1.34
N ALA A 54 -9.45 -19.63 -2.36
CA ALA A 54 -10.00 -19.04 -3.58
C ALA A 54 -11.02 -17.92 -3.27
N PRO A 55 -11.04 -16.83 -4.05
CA PRO A 55 -12.02 -15.77 -3.86
C PRO A 55 -13.44 -16.36 -3.84
N LEU A 56 -14.28 -15.87 -2.94
CA LEU A 56 -15.69 -16.25 -2.90
C LEU A 56 -16.40 -15.73 -4.16
N ALA A 57 -17.56 -16.29 -4.47
CA ALA A 57 -18.42 -15.75 -5.51
C ALA A 57 -18.71 -14.26 -5.22
N ASN A 58 -18.40 -13.39 -6.19
CA ASN A 58 -18.47 -11.92 -6.11
C ASN A 58 -17.32 -11.21 -5.39
N GLU A 59 -16.22 -11.88 -5.10
CA GLU A 59 -14.97 -11.22 -4.73
C GLU A 59 -14.10 -10.97 -5.97
N THR A 60 -13.38 -9.85 -5.96
CA THR A 60 -12.44 -9.43 -7.00
C THR A 60 -11.06 -9.30 -6.40
N ASP A 61 -10.10 -9.97 -7.04
CA ASP A 61 -8.69 -9.92 -6.68
C ASP A 61 -7.97 -8.87 -7.51
N LEU A 62 -7.34 -7.91 -6.83
CA LEU A 62 -6.63 -6.78 -7.43
C LEU A 62 -5.16 -6.86 -7.04
N ALA A 63 -4.30 -7.15 -8.02
CA ALA A 63 -2.87 -7.32 -7.80
C ALA A 63 -2.07 -6.18 -8.44
N MET A 64 -1.10 -5.67 -7.67
CA MET A 64 -0.04 -4.80 -8.16
C MET A 64 1.25 -5.60 -8.28
N GLN A 65 1.96 -5.38 -9.38
CA GLN A 65 3.29 -5.95 -9.58
C GLN A 65 4.27 -5.42 -8.54
N GLY A 66 5.22 -6.24 -8.12
CA GLY A 66 6.25 -5.83 -7.17
C GLY A 66 7.23 -4.79 -7.70
N THR A 67 7.13 -4.36 -8.95
CA THR A 67 7.86 -3.18 -9.46
C THR A 67 7.17 -1.86 -9.07
N GLY A 68 5.94 -1.90 -8.57
CA GLY A 68 5.16 -0.72 -8.16
C GLY A 68 5.41 -0.22 -6.73
N TRP A 69 6.37 -0.81 -6.00
CA TRP A 69 6.72 -0.33 -4.66
C TRP A 69 7.47 1.00 -4.73
N ALA A 70 7.15 1.92 -3.83
CA ALA A 70 7.82 3.20 -3.66
C ALA A 70 8.42 3.31 -2.25
N ALA A 71 9.64 3.83 -2.12
CA ALA A 71 10.25 4.08 -0.83
C ALA A 71 9.81 5.45 -0.26
N GLU A 72 9.54 5.54 1.05
CA GLU A 72 9.26 6.84 1.71
C GLU A 72 10.47 7.79 1.61
N GLY A 73 11.68 7.22 1.69
CA GLY A 73 12.94 7.95 1.55
C GLY A 73 13.93 7.18 0.68
N ILE A 74 13.87 7.39 -0.64
CA ILE A 74 14.71 6.67 -1.60
C ILE A 74 16.22 6.83 -1.34
N SER A 75 16.65 7.98 -0.79
CA SER A 75 18.05 8.26 -0.45
C SER A 75 18.61 7.37 0.67
N ALA A 76 17.76 6.76 1.49
CA ALA A 76 18.18 5.83 2.53
C ALA A 76 18.59 4.45 1.97
N PHE A 77 18.28 4.19 0.70
CA PHE A 77 18.57 2.93 0.02
C PHE A 77 19.81 3.04 -0.86
N LYS A 78 20.74 2.09 -0.67
CA LYS A 78 21.83 1.84 -1.61
C LYS A 78 21.32 1.20 -2.89
N THR A 79 20.21 0.46 -2.79
CA THR A 79 19.54 -0.15 -3.94
C THR A 79 18.05 -0.13 -3.69
N PHE A 80 17.31 0.47 -4.61
CA PHE A 80 15.86 0.41 -4.69
C PHE A 80 15.52 0.45 -6.18
N LYS A 81 15.41 -0.74 -6.80
CA LYS A 81 15.21 -0.85 -8.24
C LYS A 81 14.41 -2.09 -8.61
N PRO A 82 13.74 -2.09 -9.78
CA PRO A 82 13.11 -3.29 -10.32
C PRO A 82 14.08 -4.48 -10.39
N TYR A 83 13.59 -5.68 -10.08
CA TYR A 83 14.30 -6.96 -10.17
C TYR A 83 13.30 -8.08 -10.48
N GLY A 84 13.30 -8.55 -11.73
CA GLY A 84 12.26 -9.46 -12.23
C GLY A 84 10.87 -8.82 -12.09
N TRP A 85 9.92 -9.55 -11.51
CA TRP A 85 8.59 -9.05 -11.16
C TRP A 85 8.52 -8.29 -9.82
N GLY A 86 9.66 -8.06 -9.16
CA GLY A 86 9.74 -7.42 -7.86
C GLY A 86 10.60 -6.14 -7.82
N THR A 87 10.78 -5.61 -6.61
CA THR A 87 11.70 -4.51 -6.30
C THR A 87 12.74 -5.00 -5.31
N LEU A 88 14.01 -4.96 -5.71
CA LEU A 88 15.14 -5.29 -4.84
C LEU A 88 15.51 -4.06 -4.00
N THR A 89 15.55 -4.26 -2.69
CA THR A 89 15.84 -3.20 -1.71
C THR A 89 17.07 -3.54 -0.87
N ARG A 90 17.92 -2.53 -0.62
CA ARG A 90 19.10 -2.59 0.28
C ARG A 90 19.38 -1.21 0.86
N LYS A 91 19.54 -1.10 2.18
CA LYS A 91 19.93 0.16 2.83
C LYS A 91 21.43 0.37 2.87
N TYR A 92 21.86 1.63 3.08
CA TYR A 92 23.27 1.94 3.33
C TYR A 92 23.75 1.48 4.71
N ALA A 93 22.86 1.48 5.70
CA ALA A 93 23.16 1.14 7.08
C ALA A 93 21.99 0.41 7.75
N ALA A 94 22.30 -0.31 8.84
CA ALA A 94 21.32 -0.99 9.67
C ALA A 94 20.27 0.01 10.17
N SER A 95 19.01 -0.19 9.79
CA SER A 95 17.90 0.69 10.13
C SER A 95 16.60 0.18 9.51
N GLU A 96 15.51 0.83 9.86
CA GLU A 96 14.19 0.56 9.29
C GLU A 96 13.91 1.50 8.11
N ALA A 97 13.02 1.09 7.22
CA ALA A 97 12.46 1.95 6.19
C ALA A 97 11.05 1.50 5.81
N TRP A 98 10.20 2.47 5.50
CA TRP A 98 8.90 2.22 4.92
C TRP A 98 8.98 2.16 3.40
N VAL A 99 8.21 1.22 2.86
CA VAL A 99 7.92 1.09 1.43
C VAL A 99 6.41 1.01 1.27
N HIS A 100 5.89 1.59 0.19
CA HIS A 100 4.47 1.77 -0.06
C HIS A 100 4.09 1.19 -1.41
N ALA A 101 2.91 0.59 -1.47
CA ALA A 101 2.28 0.04 -2.65
C ALA A 101 0.84 0.58 -2.70
N PRO A 102 0.55 1.63 -3.48
CA PRO A 102 -0.82 2.03 -3.72
C PRO A 102 -1.51 0.95 -4.56
N LEU A 103 -2.64 0.44 -4.07
CA LEU A 103 -3.42 -0.56 -4.79
C LEU A 103 -4.57 0.14 -5.51
N VAL A 104 -4.72 -0.18 -6.79
CA VAL A 104 -5.92 0.19 -7.53
C VAL A 104 -7.07 -0.63 -6.94
N ALA A 105 -7.97 0.04 -6.22
CA ALA A 105 -9.13 -0.58 -5.59
C ALA A 105 -10.41 -0.14 -6.33
N THR A 106 -11.28 -1.09 -6.65
CA THR A 106 -12.62 -0.80 -7.16
C THR A 106 -13.49 -0.34 -6.01
N SER A 107 -13.99 0.90 -6.00
CA SER A 107 -14.88 1.38 -4.93
C SER A 107 -16.32 0.85 -5.12
N TYR A 108 -16.79 0.78 -6.37
CA TYR A 108 -18.08 0.20 -6.73
C TYR A 108 -17.93 -0.69 -7.96
N LEU A 109 -18.55 -1.86 -7.95
CA LEU A 109 -18.64 -2.76 -9.09
C LEU A 109 -20.12 -3.04 -9.35
N ASN A 110 -20.61 -2.74 -10.54
CA ASN A 110 -22.03 -2.89 -10.92
C ASN A 110 -23.01 -2.22 -9.94
N GLY A 111 -22.66 -1.02 -9.44
CA GLY A 111 -23.49 -0.27 -8.48
C GLY A 111 -23.42 -0.78 -7.03
N VAL A 112 -22.63 -1.82 -6.76
CA VAL A 112 -22.46 -2.39 -5.43
C VAL A 112 -21.14 -1.93 -4.82
N ALA A 113 -21.20 -1.33 -3.63
CA ALA A 113 -20.02 -0.90 -2.88
C ALA A 113 -19.11 -2.09 -2.60
N GLN A 114 -17.82 -1.92 -2.84
CA GLN A 114 -16.83 -2.95 -2.61
C GLN A 114 -16.09 -2.65 -1.31
N LYS A 115 -15.93 -3.68 -0.49
CA LYS A 115 -15.29 -3.65 0.82
C LYS A 115 -14.02 -4.47 0.80
N LEU A 116 -13.03 -4.01 1.53
CA LEU A 116 -11.76 -4.72 1.66
C LEU A 116 -11.96 -5.97 2.51
N ARG A 117 -11.62 -7.12 1.93
CA ARG A 117 -11.74 -8.44 2.55
C ARG A 117 -10.38 -8.97 2.98
N TYR A 118 -9.36 -8.68 2.18
CA TYR A 118 -8.03 -9.21 2.37
C TYR A 118 -6.97 -8.29 1.75
N VAL A 119 -5.79 -8.21 2.36
CA VAL A 119 -4.59 -7.65 1.73
C VAL A 119 -3.45 -8.64 1.82
N GLU A 120 -2.54 -8.60 0.87
CA GLU A 120 -1.34 -9.42 0.86
C GLU A 120 -0.13 -8.71 0.29
N PHE A 121 0.93 -8.86 1.07
CA PHE A 121 2.33 -8.85 0.75
C PHE A 121 2.97 -10.10 0.16
N CYS A 122 3.92 -10.04 -0.77
CA CYS A 122 4.93 -11.11 -0.83
C CYS A 122 6.35 -10.56 -0.96
N ALA A 123 7.28 -11.18 -0.24
CA ALA A 123 8.67 -10.77 -0.20
C ALA A 123 9.62 -11.95 0.01
N LYS A 124 10.90 -11.71 -0.24
CA LYS A 124 12.00 -12.63 0.09
C LYS A 124 13.10 -11.84 0.75
N SER A 125 13.60 -12.35 1.87
CA SER A 125 14.80 -11.80 2.51
C SER A 125 16.02 -12.64 2.16
N SER A 126 17.17 -11.98 2.02
CA SER A 126 18.47 -12.66 1.97
C SER A 126 18.93 -13.19 3.34
N ASN A 127 18.31 -12.74 4.43
CA ASN A 127 18.60 -13.12 5.80
C ASN A 127 17.35 -12.90 6.68
N GLY A 128 16.32 -13.75 6.53
CA GLY A 128 15.03 -13.55 7.22
C GLY A 128 15.06 -13.68 8.74
N VAL A 129 16.18 -14.14 9.31
CA VAL A 129 16.40 -14.10 10.77
C VAL A 129 16.48 -12.65 11.27
N SER A 130 17.30 -11.82 10.62
CA SER A 130 17.62 -10.47 11.10
C SER A 130 17.29 -9.33 10.15
N THR A 131 17.07 -9.57 8.87
CA THR A 131 16.62 -8.56 7.90
C THR A 131 15.27 -8.99 7.37
N LYS A 132 14.18 -8.30 7.71
CA LYS A 132 12.82 -8.79 7.44
C LYS A 132 11.76 -7.69 7.45
N PRO A 133 10.61 -7.92 6.81
CA PRO A 133 9.40 -7.17 7.09
C PRO A 133 8.98 -7.34 8.55
N ILE A 134 8.61 -6.24 9.21
CA ILE A 134 8.25 -6.24 10.65
C ILE A 134 6.86 -5.64 10.92
N THR A 135 6.32 -4.84 10.01
CA THR A 135 5.00 -4.22 10.17
C THR A 135 4.30 -4.09 8.83
N LEU A 136 3.00 -4.39 8.82
CA LEU A 136 2.09 -4.16 7.71
C LEU A 136 1.09 -3.08 8.10
N ASP A 137 1.12 -1.95 7.40
CA ASP A 137 0.13 -0.89 7.54
C ASP A 137 -0.79 -0.89 6.32
N VAL A 138 -2.10 -0.80 6.57
CA VAL A 138 -3.10 -0.62 5.51
C VAL A 138 -3.67 0.78 5.61
N TRP A 139 -3.80 1.43 4.46
CA TRP A 139 -4.17 2.82 4.33
C TRP A 139 -5.41 2.97 3.47
N ASN A 140 -6.19 4.01 3.78
CA ASN A 140 -7.17 4.59 2.89
C ASN A 140 -6.80 6.07 2.64
N ASN A 141 -7.65 6.81 1.91
CA ASN A 141 -7.43 8.23 1.64
C ASN A 141 -7.36 9.11 2.90
N THR A 142 -7.97 8.70 4.02
CA THR A 142 -8.11 9.53 5.22
C THR A 142 -7.13 9.17 6.32
N GLY A 143 -6.42 8.05 6.19
CA GLY A 143 -5.37 7.64 7.11
C GLY A 143 -5.12 6.14 7.14
N LYS A 144 -4.40 5.73 8.18
CA LYS A 144 -4.13 4.32 8.45
C LYS A 144 -5.36 3.63 9.02
N THR A 145 -5.75 2.50 8.44
CA THR A 145 -6.90 1.70 8.86
C THR A 145 -6.49 0.50 9.70
N SER A 146 -5.29 -0.04 9.49
CA SER A 146 -4.70 -1.05 10.36
C SER A 146 -3.18 -0.99 10.39
N SER A 147 -2.61 -1.56 11.45
CA SER A 147 -1.16 -1.64 11.68
C SER A 147 -0.88 -2.92 12.43
N ASP A 148 -0.22 -3.88 11.79
CA ASP A 148 -0.09 -5.24 12.30
C ASP A 148 1.37 -5.70 12.28
N ALA A 149 1.82 -6.31 13.38
CA ALA A 149 3.18 -6.81 13.50
C ALA A 149 3.36 -8.11 12.70
N ILE A 150 4.49 -8.24 11.99
CA ILE A 150 4.76 -9.39 11.12
C ILE A 150 5.67 -10.38 11.84
N ALA A 151 5.19 -11.61 12.04
CA ALA A 151 5.96 -12.73 12.57
C ALA A 151 6.76 -13.43 11.45
N TRP A 152 7.72 -12.72 10.83
CA TRP A 152 8.44 -13.24 9.66
C TRP A 152 9.24 -14.53 9.98
N PRO A 153 9.13 -15.60 9.17
CA PRO A 153 9.86 -16.84 9.37
C PRO A 153 11.38 -16.64 9.35
N ALA A 154 12.10 -17.42 10.18
CA ALA A 154 13.55 -17.35 10.33
C ALA A 154 14.30 -18.04 9.18
N ASP A 155 13.90 -17.79 7.94
CA ASP A 155 14.46 -18.39 6.73
C ASP A 155 14.55 -17.37 5.57
N ASN A 156 15.12 -17.80 4.45
CA ASN A 156 15.33 -16.96 3.26
C ASN A 156 14.38 -17.33 2.10
N ALA A 157 13.29 -18.05 2.38
CA ALA A 157 12.31 -18.42 1.38
C ALA A 157 11.44 -17.22 0.98
N TYR A 158 10.75 -17.38 -0.15
CA TYR A 158 9.70 -16.47 -0.54
C TYR A 158 8.49 -16.69 0.38
N HIS A 159 7.99 -15.62 1.01
CA HIS A 159 6.80 -15.67 1.86
C HIS A 159 5.80 -14.60 1.46
N CYS A 160 4.53 -14.93 1.59
CA CYS A 160 3.42 -14.00 1.52
C CYS A 160 2.84 -13.74 2.90
N ILE A 161 2.54 -12.49 3.19
CA ILE A 161 1.95 -12.01 4.43
C ILE A 161 0.58 -11.43 4.09
N GLY A 162 -0.45 -12.12 4.54
CA GLY A 162 -1.84 -11.75 4.35
C GLY A 162 -2.47 -11.17 5.60
N LYS A 163 -3.44 -10.28 5.45
CA LYS A 163 -4.37 -9.89 6.51
C LYS A 163 -5.79 -10.02 5.99
N THR A 164 -6.59 -10.83 6.68
CA THR A 164 -8.03 -10.96 6.42
C THR A 164 -8.80 -10.00 7.32
N TYR A 165 -9.86 -9.40 6.82
CA TYR A 165 -10.74 -8.52 7.58
C TYR A 165 -12.01 -9.29 7.98
N ALA A 166 -12.18 -9.51 9.29
CA ALA A 166 -13.36 -10.20 9.82
C ALA A 166 -14.65 -9.39 9.55
N THR A 167 -14.56 -8.07 9.66
CA THR A 167 -15.62 -7.13 9.25
C THR A 167 -15.11 -6.32 8.06
N PRO A 168 -15.56 -6.61 6.83
CA PRO A 168 -15.13 -5.88 5.64
C PRO A 168 -15.57 -4.42 5.74
N ALA A 169 -14.67 -3.50 5.41
CA ALA A 169 -14.94 -2.07 5.44
C ALA A 169 -14.89 -1.47 4.03
N PHE A 170 -15.69 -0.44 3.78
CA PHE A 170 -15.65 0.29 2.53
C PHE A 170 -14.40 1.18 2.47
N HIS A 171 -13.67 1.12 1.36
CA HIS A 171 -12.50 1.95 1.14
C HIS A 171 -12.55 2.58 -0.24
N GLN A 172 -12.45 3.91 -0.30
CA GLN A 172 -12.36 4.65 -1.57
C GLN A 172 -11.02 4.43 -2.28
N SER A 173 -9.98 4.13 -1.51
CA SER A 173 -8.65 3.76 -1.98
C SER A 173 -8.03 2.79 -0.98
N VAL A 174 -7.10 1.96 -1.45
CA VAL A 174 -6.35 1.03 -0.59
C VAL A 174 -4.87 1.22 -0.87
N GLY A 175 -4.09 1.37 0.17
CA GLY A 175 -2.63 1.36 0.09
C GLY A 175 -2.06 0.38 1.11
N ILE A 176 -1.00 -0.32 0.73
CA ILE A 176 -0.22 -1.14 1.65
C ILE A 176 1.10 -0.43 1.91
N SER A 177 1.51 -0.35 3.18
CA SER A 177 2.86 0.04 3.55
C SER A 177 3.50 -1.08 4.36
N VAL A 178 4.76 -1.38 4.08
CA VAL A 178 5.51 -2.40 4.79
C VAL A 178 6.73 -1.77 5.41
N LYS A 179 6.93 -1.99 6.71
CA LYS A 179 8.14 -1.58 7.41
C LYS A 179 9.17 -2.68 7.27
N LEU A 180 10.29 -2.35 6.65
CA LEU A 180 11.41 -3.24 6.44
C LEU A 180 12.47 -2.94 7.48
N HIS A 181 12.92 -3.96 8.20
CA HIS A 181 14.08 -3.88 9.08
C HIS A 181 15.30 -4.48 8.39
N PHE A 182 16.41 -3.74 8.36
CA PHE A 182 17.70 -4.18 7.84
C PHE A 182 18.72 -4.26 8.97
N ALA A 183 19.32 -5.43 9.18
CA ALA A 183 20.35 -5.63 10.19
C ALA A 183 21.70 -5.03 9.80
N ASN A 184 21.95 -4.84 8.50
CA ASN A 184 23.21 -4.31 7.96
C ASN A 184 23.00 -3.71 6.55
N GLY A 185 24.08 -3.17 5.96
CA GLY A 185 24.05 -2.56 4.62
C GLY A 185 24.30 -3.53 3.45
N THR A 186 24.42 -4.83 3.71
CA THR A 186 24.66 -5.87 2.70
C THR A 186 23.42 -6.69 2.37
N ASP A 187 22.58 -6.95 3.38
CA ASP A 187 21.36 -7.73 3.26
C ASP A 187 20.34 -7.00 2.37
N THR A 188 19.59 -7.80 1.62
CA THR A 188 18.53 -7.36 0.73
C THR A 188 17.18 -7.94 1.12
N ILE A 189 16.13 -7.21 0.74
CA ILE A 189 14.74 -7.70 0.69
C ILE A 189 14.21 -7.44 -0.71
N THR A 190 13.63 -8.45 -1.35
CA THR A 190 12.92 -8.30 -2.62
C THR A 190 11.43 -8.33 -2.37
N LEU A 191 10.70 -7.32 -2.86
CA LEU A 191 9.25 -7.19 -2.74
C LEU A 191 8.61 -7.57 -4.07
N TYR A 192 7.83 -8.65 -4.13
CA TYR A 192 7.35 -9.22 -5.40
C TYR A 192 5.92 -8.88 -5.77
N LYS A 193 5.07 -8.60 -4.78
CA LYS A 193 3.64 -8.46 -5.01
C LYS A 193 3.00 -7.66 -3.89
N ALA A 194 1.99 -6.89 -4.24
CA ALA A 194 0.97 -6.38 -3.32
C ALA A 194 -0.41 -6.74 -3.90
N TRP A 195 -1.35 -7.17 -3.08
CA TRP A 195 -2.65 -7.65 -3.50
C TRP A 195 -3.72 -7.20 -2.50
N ALA A 196 -4.89 -6.83 -3.00
CA ALA A 196 -6.11 -6.71 -2.20
C ALA A 196 -7.23 -7.57 -2.80
N ARG A 197 -8.02 -8.19 -1.94
CA ARG A 197 -9.31 -8.77 -2.30
C ARG A 197 -10.42 -7.85 -1.85
N MET A 198 -11.32 -7.55 -2.76
CA MET A 198 -12.50 -6.72 -2.54
C MET A 198 -13.76 -7.54 -2.78
N GLY A 199 -14.86 -7.23 -2.09
CA GLY A 199 -16.16 -7.85 -2.34
C GLY A 199 -17.31 -7.04 -1.73
N PRO A 200 -18.57 -7.35 -2.05
CA PRO A 200 -19.74 -6.63 -1.52
C PRO A 200 -19.86 -6.64 0.02
#